data_AF-A0A5J6MCZ7-F1
#
_entry.id   AF-A0A5J6MCZ7-F1
#
_cell.length_a   1.000
_cell.length_b   1.000
_cell.length_c   1.000
_cell.angle_alpha   90.00
_cell.angle_beta   90.00
_cell.angle_gamma   90.00
#
_symmetry.space_group_name_H-M   'P 1'
#
loop_
_entity.id
_entity.type
_entity.pdbx_description
1 polymer ?
#
loop_
_entity_poly.entity_id
_entity_poly.type
_entity_poly.pdbx_seq_one_letter_code
_entity_poly.pdbx_strand_id
1 'polypeptide(L)'
;MAFALRPARTGRSLTMLVLATILVTLALNGLIFALGWVGASTGSGRVYPLLPPGWVIGAVWVLLLALLAVAYWWLASDAAPEPRRLAPWLLLLIAACLAYPLYTVGLSNETAGFIGNLATIAASAFLAGRLWPASRLASALTILPAIWVSFATFALLMGR
;
A
#
# COMPACT_ATOMS: atom_id res chain seq x y z
N MET A 1 -37.98 21.35 -0.87
CA MET A 1 -36.53 21.48 -0.70
C MET A 1 -36.09 20.57 0.45
N ALA A 2 -35.55 19.39 0.17
CA ALA A 2 -35.02 18.51 1.21
C ALA A 2 -33.58 18.94 1.51
N PHE A 3 -33.36 19.50 2.71
CA PHE A 3 -32.04 19.80 3.24
C PHE A 3 -31.38 18.47 3.61
N ALA A 4 -30.74 17.81 2.65
CA ALA A 4 -29.97 16.61 2.91
C ALA A 4 -28.81 16.98 3.83
N LEU A 5 -28.94 16.67 5.11
CA LEU A 5 -27.89 16.76 6.11
C LEU A 5 -26.69 15.96 5.58
N ARG A 6 -25.66 16.68 5.13
CA ARG A 6 -24.43 16.07 4.65
C ARG A 6 -23.75 15.38 5.84
N PRO A 7 -23.36 14.10 5.76
CA PRO A 7 -22.56 13.51 6.82
C PRO A 7 -21.27 14.32 6.94
N ALA A 8 -21.07 14.94 8.10
CA ALA A 8 -19.84 15.67 8.39
C ALA A 8 -18.63 14.72 8.29
N ARG A 9 -17.48 15.22 7.86
CA ARG A 9 -16.20 14.51 7.97
C ARG A 9 -15.93 14.24 9.45
N THR A 10 -16.33 13.07 9.94
CA THR A 10 -16.14 12.72 11.35
C THR A 10 -14.75 12.12 11.53
N GLY A 11 -13.92 12.73 12.38
CA GLY A 11 -12.59 12.20 12.70
C GLY A 11 -12.63 10.76 13.24
N ARG A 12 -13.73 10.36 13.89
CA ARG A 12 -13.95 8.99 14.38
C ARG A 12 -13.89 7.95 13.27
N SER A 13 -14.46 8.23 12.09
CA SER A 13 -14.43 7.31 10.95
C SER A 13 -13.02 7.14 10.37
N LEU A 14 -12.24 8.22 10.32
CA LEU A 14 -10.82 8.16 9.93
C LEU A 14 -10.00 7.33 10.93
N THR A 15 -10.16 7.61 12.21
CA THR A 15 -9.43 6.89 13.27
C THR A 15 -9.72 5.39 13.21
N MET A 16 -10.99 4.99 13.08
CA MET A 16 -11.36 3.58 12.95
C MET A 16 -10.74 2.91 11.72
N LEU A 17 -10.75 3.60 10.58
CA LEU A 17 -10.18 3.06 9.34
C LEU A 17 -8.66 2.88 9.46
N VAL A 18 -7.95 3.92 9.92
CA VAL A 18 -6.50 3.86 10.11
C VAL A 18 -6.13 2.76 11.11
N LEU A 19 -6.82 2.68 12.25
CA LEU A 19 -6.59 1.62 13.24
C LEU A 19 -6.86 0.24 12.65
N ALA A 20 -7.96 0.04 11.93
CA ALA A 20 -8.29 -1.24 11.29
C ALA A 20 -7.19 -1.64 10.29
N THR A 21 -6.74 -0.71 9.45
CA THR A 21 -5.66 -0.96 8.49
C THR A 21 -4.34 -1.29 9.18
N ILE A 22 -3.97 -0.59 10.25
CA ILE A 22 -2.78 -0.89 11.05
C ILE A 22 -2.89 -2.29 11.64
N LEU A 23 -4.00 -2.62 12.30
CA LEU A 23 -4.20 -3.93 12.95
C LEU A 23 -4.15 -5.08 11.95
N VAL A 24 -4.81 -4.95 10.80
CA VAL A 24 -4.78 -5.97 9.74
C VAL A 24 -3.36 -6.13 9.21
N THR A 25 -2.64 -5.03 8.98
CA THR A 25 -1.27 -5.08 8.46
C THR A 25 -0.31 -5.73 9.47
N LEU A 26 -0.45 -5.39 10.75
CA LEU A 26 0.34 -6.01 11.82
C LEU A 26 0.05 -7.50 11.96
N ALA A 27 -1.22 -7.92 11.85
CA ALA A 27 -1.60 -9.32 11.87
C ALA A 27 -0.98 -10.10 10.69
N LEU A 28 -1.02 -9.53 9.48
CA LEU A 28 -0.38 -10.13 8.30
C LEU A 28 1.14 -10.19 8.45
N ASN A 29 1.79 -9.13 8.92
CA ASN A 29 3.23 -9.11 9.20
C ASN A 29 3.60 -10.17 10.25
N GLY A 30 2.82 -10.30 11.31
CA GLY A 30 3.00 -11.31 12.34
C GLY A 30 2.85 -12.73 11.79
N LEU A 31 1.88 -12.96 10.90
CA LEU A 31 1.70 -14.25 10.22
C LEU A 31 2.89 -14.57 9.30
N ILE A 32 3.35 -13.60 8.50
CA ILE A 32 4.52 -13.74 7.62
C ILE A 32 5.77 -14.11 8.43
N PHE A 33 5.96 -13.45 9.57
CA PHE A 33 7.06 -13.72 10.48
C PHE A 33 6.95 -15.12 11.11
N ALA A 34 5.78 -15.48 11.63
CA ALA A 34 5.53 -16.79 12.25
C ALA A 34 5.70 -17.96 11.28
N LEU A 35 5.37 -17.76 10.00
CA LEU A 35 5.56 -18.74 8.93
C LEU A 35 7.01 -18.81 8.41
N GLY A 36 7.92 -17.97 8.91
CA GLY A 36 9.32 -17.94 8.47
C GLY A 36 9.51 -17.42 7.04
N TRP A 37 8.51 -16.75 6.48
CA TRP A 37 8.52 -16.33 5.06
C TRP A 37 9.56 -15.23 4.78
N VAL A 38 10.01 -14.54 5.84
CA VAL A 38 11.06 -13.50 5.83
C VAL A 38 12.42 -14.05 5.39
N GLY A 39 12.70 -15.35 5.61
CA GLY A 39 13.95 -16.00 5.22
C GLY A 39 13.92 -16.69 3.85
N ALA A 40 12.73 -16.98 3.31
CA ALA A 40 12.56 -17.58 1.98
C ALA A 40 12.87 -16.57 0.85
N SER A 41 12.71 -15.27 1.11
CA SER A 41 13.08 -14.16 0.20
C SER A 41 14.59 -14.02 -0.02
N THR A 42 15.40 -14.53 0.91
CA THR A 42 16.87 -14.46 0.93
C THR A 42 17.51 -15.86 0.90
N GLY A 43 16.71 -16.91 0.70
CA GLY A 43 17.05 -18.32 0.91
C GLY A 43 18.01 -18.94 -0.11
N SER A 44 18.70 -18.15 -0.95
CA SER A 44 19.66 -18.63 -1.96
C SER A 44 21.12 -18.33 -1.60
N GLY A 45 21.42 -17.83 -0.40
CA GLY A 45 22.77 -17.38 -0.05
C GLY A 45 23.15 -16.03 -0.69
N ARG A 46 22.20 -15.37 -1.38
CA ARG A 46 22.37 -13.98 -1.85
C ARG A 46 22.13 -13.00 -0.72
N VAL A 47 23.10 -12.10 -0.54
CA VAL A 47 22.99 -10.96 0.36
C VAL A 47 22.51 -9.77 -0.45
N TYR A 48 21.40 -9.16 -0.04
CA TYR A 48 20.90 -7.93 -0.63
C TYR A 48 21.30 -6.74 0.27
N PRO A 49 22.49 -6.14 0.08
CA PRO A 49 23.05 -5.18 1.04
C PRO A 49 22.22 -3.90 1.18
N LEU A 50 21.41 -3.58 0.17
CA LEU A 50 20.54 -2.39 0.16
C LEU A 50 19.17 -2.65 0.79
N LEU A 51 18.76 -3.91 0.97
CA LEU A 51 17.47 -4.21 1.59
C LEU A 51 17.59 -4.07 3.12
N PRO A 52 16.71 -3.29 3.76
CA PRO A 52 16.71 -3.19 5.20
C PRO A 52 16.19 -4.49 5.84
N PRO A 53 16.37 -4.67 7.16
CA PRO A 53 15.82 -5.81 7.87
C PRO A 53 14.31 -5.98 7.67
N GLY A 54 13.81 -7.23 7.70
CA GLY A 54 12.39 -7.53 7.44
C GLY A 54 11.39 -6.77 8.34
N TRP A 55 11.76 -6.46 9.58
CA TRP A 55 10.91 -5.67 10.48
C TRP A 55 10.75 -4.21 10.01
N VAL A 56 11.78 -3.64 9.38
CA VAL A 56 11.72 -2.29 8.76
C VAL A 56 10.80 -2.34 7.55
N ILE A 57 10.92 -3.37 6.70
CA ILE A 57 10.04 -3.58 5.54
C ILE A 57 8.58 -3.65 5.99
N GLY A 58 8.29 -4.44 7.02
CA GLY A 58 6.95 -4.55 7.60
C GLY A 58 6.43 -3.22 8.16
N ALA A 59 7.27 -2.45 8.85
CA ALA A 59 6.91 -1.14 9.39
C ALA A 59 6.60 -0.12 8.29
N VAL A 60 7.37 -0.12 7.19
CA VAL A 60 7.10 0.73 6.02
C VAL A 60 5.75 0.39 5.42
N TRP A 61 5.40 -0.90 5.26
CA TRP A 61 4.08 -1.30 4.77
C TRP A 61 2.94 -0.86 5.68
N VAL A 62 3.11 -0.93 7.01
CA VAL A 62 2.11 -0.40 7.98
C VAL A 62 1.89 1.09 7.75
N LEU A 63 2.97 1.87 7.62
CA LEU A 63 2.89 3.31 7.37
C LEU A 63 2.22 3.60 6.02
N LEU A 64 2.65 2.95 4.94
CA LEU A 64 2.08 3.15 3.60
C LEU A 64 0.58 2.84 3.57
N LEU A 65 0.16 1.71 4.16
CA LEU A 65 -1.25 1.32 4.19
C LEU A 65 -2.08 2.29 5.06
N ALA A 66 -1.55 2.75 6.19
CA ALA A 66 -2.20 3.79 6.99
C ALA A 66 -2.38 5.10 6.20
N LEU A 67 -1.37 5.53 5.43
CA LEU A 67 -1.45 6.72 4.57
C LEU A 67 -2.44 6.54 3.42
N LEU A 68 -2.51 5.36 2.80
CA LEU A 68 -3.54 5.05 1.81
C LEU A 68 -4.95 5.04 2.42
N ALA A 69 -5.11 4.57 3.65
CA ALA A 69 -6.37 4.65 4.39
C ALA A 69 -6.80 6.11 4.63
N VAL A 70 -5.85 6.99 5.00
CA VAL A 70 -6.10 8.44 5.09
C VAL A 70 -6.55 9.00 3.73
N ALA A 71 -5.86 8.65 2.63
CA ALA A 71 -6.22 9.08 1.29
C ALA A 71 -7.61 8.57 0.86
N TYR A 72 -7.95 7.33 1.19
CA TYR A 72 -9.28 6.76 0.94
C TYR A 72 -10.35 7.52 1.71
N TRP A 73 -10.14 7.75 3.01
CA TRP A 73 -11.10 8.50 3.82
C TRP A 73 -11.28 9.92 3.29
N TRP A 74 -10.19 10.57 2.86
CA TRP A 74 -10.22 11.91 2.27
C TRP A 74 -11.10 11.98 1.03
N LEU A 75 -10.98 11.00 0.13
CA LEU A 75 -11.78 10.90 -1.10
C LEU A 75 -13.24 10.49 -0.81
N ALA A 76 -13.45 9.48 0.04
CA ALA A 76 -14.76 8.95 0.35
C ALA A 76 -15.64 9.95 1.12
N SER A 77 -15.00 10.81 1.91
CA SER A 77 -15.67 11.86 2.69
C SER A 77 -15.67 13.21 1.98
N ASP A 78 -15.32 13.26 0.69
CA ASP A 78 -15.41 14.48 -0.10
C ASP A 78 -16.87 14.83 -0.44
N ALA A 79 -17.17 16.13 -0.47
CA ALA A 79 -18.49 16.60 -0.86
C ALA A 79 -18.69 16.53 -2.39
N ALA A 80 -17.59 16.65 -3.15
CA ALA A 80 -17.61 16.55 -4.60
C ALA A 80 -17.78 15.08 -5.05
N PRO A 81 -18.60 14.81 -6.08
CA PRO A 81 -18.84 13.46 -6.55
C PRO A 81 -17.63 12.84 -7.27
N GLU A 82 -16.76 13.67 -7.85
CA GLU A 82 -15.63 13.21 -8.66
C GLU A 82 -14.53 12.51 -7.82
N PRO A 83 -14.01 13.11 -6.72
CA PRO A 83 -13.06 12.43 -5.83
C PRO A 83 -13.65 11.15 -5.21
N ARG A 84 -14.94 11.18 -4.83
CA ARG A 84 -15.65 10.03 -4.26
C ARG A 84 -15.73 8.83 -5.22
N ARG A 85 -15.90 9.08 -6.53
CA ARG A 85 -15.94 8.01 -7.55
C ARG A 85 -14.60 7.28 -7.68
N LEU A 86 -13.50 7.92 -7.25
CA LEU A 86 -12.16 7.33 -7.27
C LEU A 86 -11.83 6.53 -5.99
N ALA A 87 -12.60 6.71 -4.91
CA ALA A 87 -12.36 6.02 -3.64
C ALA A 87 -12.38 4.47 -3.74
N PRO A 88 -13.29 3.82 -4.49
CA PRO A 88 -13.26 2.35 -4.66
C PRO A 88 -11.98 1.84 -5.32
N TRP A 89 -11.39 2.60 -6.25
CA TRP A 89 -10.11 2.23 -6.88
C TRP A 89 -8.95 2.28 -5.90
N LEU A 90 -8.98 3.23 -4.96
CA LEU A 90 -8.00 3.29 -3.89
C LEU A 90 -8.16 2.15 -2.87
N LEU A 91 -9.40 1.73 -2.60
CA LEU A 91 -9.67 0.55 -1.78
C LEU A 91 -9.13 -0.73 -2.45
N LEU A 92 -9.30 -0.85 -3.78
CA LEU A 92 -8.72 -1.95 -4.55
C LEU A 92 -7.19 -1.96 -4.48
N LEU A 93 -6.55 -0.78 -4.57
CA LEU A 93 -5.09 -0.66 -4.39
C LEU A 93 -4.66 -1.08 -2.99
N ILE A 94 -5.36 -0.66 -1.93
CA ILE A 94 -5.09 -1.07 -0.55
C ILE A 94 -5.17 -2.60 -0.43
N ALA A 95 -6.21 -3.22 -0.99
CA ALA A 95 -6.36 -4.67 -1.00
C ALA A 95 -5.21 -5.36 -1.77
N ALA A 96 -4.79 -4.82 -2.91
CA ALA A 96 -3.65 -5.32 -3.67
C ALA A 96 -2.33 -5.17 -2.89
N CYS A 97 -2.14 -4.09 -2.13
CA CYS A 97 -0.98 -3.91 -1.26
C CYS A 97 -1.00 -4.91 -0.08
N LEU A 98 -2.16 -5.18 0.51
CA LEU A 98 -2.30 -6.22 1.55
C LEU A 98 -2.01 -7.63 1.01
N ALA A 99 -2.43 -7.91 -0.22
CA ALA A 99 -2.17 -9.17 -0.90
C ALA A 99 -0.74 -9.29 -1.49
N TYR A 100 0.08 -8.25 -1.39
CA TYR A 100 1.43 -8.18 -1.97
C TYR A 100 2.32 -9.40 -1.62
N PRO A 101 2.39 -9.84 -0.35
CA PRO A 101 3.20 -11.02 0.00
C PRO A 101 2.73 -12.29 -0.72
N LEU A 102 1.45 -12.39 -1.08
CA LEU A 102 0.89 -13.59 -1.71
C LEU A 102 1.29 -13.68 -3.19
N TYR A 103 1.05 -12.64 -3.98
CA TYR A 103 1.36 -12.69 -5.42
C TYR A 103 2.84 -12.49 -5.74
N THR A 104 3.63 -11.96 -4.80
CA THR A 104 5.10 -11.98 -4.91
C THR A 104 5.73 -13.25 -4.34
N VAL A 105 4.92 -14.14 -3.74
CA VAL A 105 5.38 -15.37 -3.05
C VAL A 105 6.44 -15.05 -1.99
N GLY A 106 6.28 -13.93 -1.29
CA GLY A 106 7.26 -13.41 -0.33
C GLY A 106 8.62 -13.14 -0.96
N LEU A 107 8.67 -12.81 -2.25
CA LEU A 107 9.89 -12.61 -3.05
C LEU A 107 10.80 -13.83 -3.15
N SER A 108 10.30 -15.03 -2.83
CA SER A 108 11.07 -16.28 -2.97
C SER A 108 11.28 -16.70 -4.44
N ASN A 109 10.43 -16.22 -5.34
CA ASN A 109 10.54 -16.41 -6.79
C ASN A 109 10.84 -15.06 -7.46
N GLU A 110 11.99 -14.97 -8.15
CA GLU A 110 12.45 -13.71 -8.77
C GLU A 110 11.47 -13.18 -9.82
N THR A 111 10.91 -14.05 -10.66
CA THR A 111 9.99 -13.67 -11.72
C THR A 111 8.67 -13.17 -11.12
N ALA A 112 8.11 -13.89 -10.15
CA ALA A 112 6.88 -13.48 -9.46
C ALA A 112 7.08 -12.16 -8.69
N GLY A 113 8.21 -12.01 -7.99
CA GLY A 113 8.58 -10.79 -7.28
C GLY A 113 8.73 -9.60 -8.22
N PHE A 114 9.43 -9.76 -9.35
CA PHE A 114 9.61 -8.70 -10.34
C PHE A 114 8.28 -8.27 -10.99
N ILE A 115 7.47 -9.24 -11.42
CA ILE A 115 6.14 -8.96 -12.00
C ILE A 115 5.23 -8.28 -10.98
N GLY A 116 5.19 -8.79 -9.75
CA GLY A 116 4.39 -8.20 -8.67
C GLY A 116 4.81 -6.78 -8.31
N ASN A 117 6.13 -6.51 -8.32
CA ASN A 117 6.64 -5.16 -8.13
C ASN A 117 6.20 -4.22 -9.25
N LEU A 118 6.39 -4.62 -10.52
CA LEU A 118 5.96 -3.82 -11.68
C LEU A 118 4.46 -3.54 -11.64
N ALA A 119 3.64 -4.54 -11.32
CA ALA A 119 2.20 -4.39 -11.19
C ALA A 119 1.84 -3.37 -10.09
N THR A 120 2.50 -3.44 -8.93
CA THR A 120 2.26 -2.51 -7.81
C THR A 120 2.69 -1.08 -8.15
N ILE A 121 3.87 -0.92 -8.76
CA ILE A 121 4.39 0.38 -9.21
C ILE A 121 3.41 0.99 -10.22
N ALA A 122 3.02 0.24 -11.24
CA ALA A 122 2.12 0.71 -12.28
C ALA A 122 0.74 1.08 -11.71
N ALA A 123 0.15 0.25 -10.86
CA ALA A 123 -1.16 0.50 -10.27
C ALA A 123 -1.15 1.74 -9.37
N SER A 124 -0.15 1.86 -8.49
CA SER A 124 0.01 3.01 -7.58
C SER A 124 0.27 4.30 -8.36
N ALA A 125 1.18 4.28 -9.34
CA ALA A 125 1.49 5.46 -10.16
C ALA A 125 0.31 5.88 -11.06
N PHE A 126 -0.36 4.92 -11.70
CA PHE A 126 -1.53 5.19 -12.52
C PHE A 126 -2.66 5.82 -11.69
N LEU A 127 -2.97 5.26 -10.53
CA LEU A 127 -4.01 5.79 -9.67
C LEU A 127 -3.63 7.17 -9.10
N ALA A 128 -2.37 7.37 -8.70
CA ALA A 128 -1.88 8.67 -8.28
C ALA A 128 -2.05 9.72 -9.39
N GLY A 129 -1.71 9.39 -10.64
CA GLY A 129 -1.94 10.27 -11.78
C GLY A 129 -3.41 10.59 -12.02
N ARG A 130 -4.31 9.60 -11.88
CA ARG A 130 -5.76 9.80 -11.96
C ARG A 130 -6.31 10.67 -10.83
N LEU A 131 -5.73 10.56 -9.63
CA LEU A 131 -6.13 11.35 -8.47
C LEU A 131 -5.60 12.79 -8.51
N TRP A 132 -4.56 13.08 -9.30
CA TRP A 132 -3.92 14.40 -9.36
C TRP A 132 -4.90 15.57 -9.59
N PRO A 133 -5.80 15.54 -10.60
CA PRO A 133 -6.77 16.61 -10.81
C PRO A 133 -7.87 16.68 -9.73
N ALA A 134 -8.16 15.56 -9.07
CA ALA A 134 -9.23 15.45 -8.07
C ALA A 134 -8.78 15.87 -6.66
N SER A 135 -7.61 15.42 -6.23
CA SER A 135 -7.02 15.70 -4.91
C SER A 135 -5.52 15.50 -4.92
N ARG A 136 -4.78 16.61 -4.79
CA ARG A 136 -3.30 16.61 -4.69
C ARG A 136 -2.81 15.81 -3.50
N LEU A 137 -3.48 15.89 -2.36
CA LEU A 137 -3.13 15.14 -1.16
C LEU A 137 -3.31 13.64 -1.39
N ALA A 138 -4.47 13.21 -1.90
CA ALA A 138 -4.71 11.79 -2.15
C ALA A 138 -3.73 11.23 -3.19
N SER A 139 -3.44 12.01 -4.24
CA SER A 139 -2.42 11.66 -5.25
C SER A 139 -1.02 11.49 -4.63
N ALA A 140 -0.57 12.46 -3.81
CA ALA A 140 0.73 12.43 -3.15
C ALA A 140 0.89 11.26 -2.17
N LEU A 141 -0.18 10.87 -1.47
CA LEU A 141 -0.15 9.69 -0.61
C LEU A 141 -0.18 8.38 -1.42
N THR A 142 -0.90 8.37 -2.54
CA THR A 142 -1.09 7.19 -3.39
C THR A 142 0.16 6.81 -4.19
N ILE A 143 1.09 7.74 -4.44
CA ILE A 143 2.35 7.46 -5.16
C ILE A 143 3.42 6.80 -4.27
N LEU A 144 3.30 6.90 -2.94
CA LEU A 144 4.32 6.40 -2.00
C LEU A 144 4.60 4.89 -2.13
N PRO A 145 3.61 3.99 -2.33
CA PRO A 145 3.88 2.59 -2.65
C PRO A 145 4.73 2.40 -3.90
N ALA A 146 4.48 3.15 -4.98
CA ALA A 146 5.32 3.08 -6.19
C ALA A 146 6.77 3.48 -5.90
N ILE A 147 7.00 4.53 -5.10
CA ILE A 147 8.36 4.96 -4.71
C ILE A 147 9.06 3.86 -3.92
N TRP A 148 8.40 3.33 -2.89
CA TRP A 148 8.96 2.26 -2.05
C TRP A 148 9.26 0.99 -2.84
N VAL A 149 8.31 0.53 -3.66
CA VAL A 149 8.48 -0.69 -4.46
C VAL A 149 9.50 -0.51 -5.58
N SER A 150 9.66 0.70 -6.11
CA SER A 150 10.75 1.02 -7.05
C SER A 150 12.12 0.89 -6.38
N PHE A 151 12.26 1.42 -5.16
CA PHE A 151 13.47 1.22 -4.35
C PHE A 151 13.72 -0.26 -4.07
N ALA A 152 12.70 -1.00 -3.61
CA ALA A 152 12.83 -2.43 -3.34
C ALA A 152 13.24 -3.22 -4.61
N THR A 153 12.67 -2.87 -5.77
CA THR A 153 13.04 -3.46 -7.06
C THR A 153 14.50 -3.18 -7.41
N PHE A 154 14.94 -1.93 -7.28
CA PHE A 154 16.33 -1.54 -7.52
C PHE A 154 17.29 -2.29 -6.59
N ALA A 155 16.97 -2.38 -5.29
CA ALA A 155 17.76 -3.08 -4.30
C ALA A 155 17.90 -4.58 -4.61
N LEU A 156 16.82 -5.22 -5.08
CA LEU A 156 16.83 -6.62 -5.52
C LEU A 156 17.68 -6.85 -6.79
N LEU A 157 17.66 -5.90 -7.73
CA LEU A 157 18.46 -5.99 -8.96
C LEU A 157 19.96 -5.79 -8.72
N MET A 158 20.34 -4.91 -7.77
CA MET A 158 21.73 -4.63 -7.43
C MET A 158 22.37 -5.71 -6.54
N GLY A 159 21.59 -6.58 -5.92
CA GLY A 159 22.08 -7.74 -5.17
C GLY A 159 22.20 -9.02 -6.00
N ARG A 160 22.05 -8.93 -7.33
CA ARG A 160 22.34 -10.02 -8.28
C ARG A 160 23.81 -10.04 -8.66
#